data_AF-A0A8J2KZH8-F1
#
_entry.id   AF-A0A8J2KZH8-F1
#
_cell.length_a   1.000
_cell.length_b   1.000
_cell.length_c   1.000
_cell.angle_alpha   90.00
_cell.angle_beta   90.00
_cell.angle_gamma   90.00
#
_symmetry.space_group_name_H-M   'P 1'
#
loop_
_entity.id
_entity.type
_entity.pdbx_description
1 polymer ?
#
loop_
_entity_poly.entity_id
_entity_poly.type
_entity_poly.pdbx_seq_one_letter_code
_entity_poly.pdbx_strand_id
1 'polypeptide(L)'
;LGIFGFLTTGDDVIKGNMGLKDQVLALKWVQDNIEQFGGDPNQVTVMGESAGGASVHLLMMSPMAKGLFHRAISSSCEGISDIWQFNRSNSEHLENVARHFNCPSRNTELFAACIRGIDAEELVAYLGGQV
;
A
#
# COMPACT_ATOMS: atom_id res chain seq x y z
N LEU A 1 -4.50 -0.55 -8.84
CA LEU A 1 -3.92 -0.84 -7.51
C LEU A 1 -3.91 -2.36 -7.31
N GLY A 2 -2.93 -2.92 -6.61
CA GLY A 2 -2.73 -4.37 -6.46
C GLY A 2 -1.26 -4.70 -6.25
N ILE A 3 -0.67 -5.59 -7.07
CA ILE A 3 0.70 -6.08 -6.94
C ILE A 3 1.74 -4.96 -6.77
N PHE A 4 1.63 -3.87 -7.53
CA PHE A 4 2.53 -2.71 -7.42
C PHE A 4 2.44 -1.97 -6.09
N GLY A 5 1.28 -1.99 -5.45
CA GLY A 5 1.05 -1.29 -4.19
C GLY A 5 1.37 -2.12 -2.96
N PHE A 6 1.17 -3.45 -3.03
CA PHE A 6 1.08 -4.26 -1.82
C PHE A 6 1.79 -5.62 -1.88
N LEU A 7 2.41 -6.00 -3.01
CA LEU A 7 3.22 -7.23 -3.06
C LEU A 7 4.34 -7.15 -2.02
N THR A 8 4.53 -8.25 -1.28
CA THR A 8 5.61 -8.39 -0.32
C THR A 8 6.20 -9.79 -0.38
N THR A 9 7.52 -9.89 -0.20
CA THR A 9 8.23 -11.16 -0.01
C THR A 9 8.26 -11.57 1.46
N GLY A 10 7.77 -10.74 2.38
CA GLY A 10 7.82 -10.98 3.81
C GLY A 10 9.22 -10.76 4.43
N ASP A 11 10.18 -10.32 3.63
CA ASP A 11 11.55 -9.98 4.02
C ASP A 11 11.95 -8.58 3.50
N ASP A 12 13.24 -8.25 3.55
CA ASP A 12 13.73 -6.93 3.16
C ASP A 12 13.82 -6.68 1.65
N VAL A 13 13.60 -7.69 0.79
CA VAL A 13 13.75 -7.57 -0.67
C VAL A 13 12.59 -6.81 -1.29
N ILE A 14 11.36 -7.20 -0.99
CA ILE A 14 10.13 -6.47 -1.33
C ILE A 14 9.34 -6.30 -0.04
N LYS A 15 9.57 -5.18 0.66
CA LYS A 15 8.96 -4.87 1.97
C LYS A 15 7.44 -4.64 1.93
N GLY A 16 6.86 -4.49 0.73
CA GLY A 16 5.46 -4.14 0.53
C GLY A 16 5.08 -2.74 0.98
N ASN A 17 3.76 -2.54 1.14
CA ASN A 17 3.12 -1.29 1.56
C ASN A 17 3.53 -0.06 0.73
N MET A 18 3.84 -0.23 -0.56
CA MET A 18 4.18 0.88 -1.44
C MET A 18 3.00 1.84 -1.58
N GLY A 19 1.77 1.33 -1.71
CA GLY A 19 0.57 2.20 -1.75
C GLY A 19 0.40 3.07 -0.51
N LEU A 20 0.76 2.57 0.68
CA LEU A 20 0.74 3.38 1.91
C LEU A 20 1.91 4.38 1.96
N LYS A 21 3.08 3.99 1.44
CA LYS A 21 4.22 4.91 1.32
C LYS A 21 3.93 6.04 0.34
N ASP A 22 3.18 5.77 -0.73
CA ASP A 22 2.72 6.78 -1.68
C ASP A 22 1.75 7.76 -1.00
N GLN A 23 0.82 7.27 -0.16
CA GLN A 23 -0.05 8.13 0.64
C GLN A 23 0.75 9.00 1.64
N VAL A 24 1.76 8.43 2.29
CA VAL A 24 2.68 9.21 3.15
C VAL A 24 3.43 10.27 2.36
N LEU A 25 3.91 9.94 1.16
CA LEU A 25 4.59 10.88 0.28
C LEU A 25 3.66 12.02 -0.14
N ALA A 26 2.41 11.71 -0.48
CA ALA A 26 1.40 12.72 -0.80
C ALA A 26 1.11 13.64 0.41
N LEU A 27 1.01 13.08 1.62
CA LEU A 27 0.81 13.88 2.84
C LEU A 27 2.01 14.78 3.14
N LYS A 28 3.25 14.33 2.91
CA LYS A 28 4.44 15.18 3.00
C LYS A 28 4.38 16.32 1.99
N TRP A 29 4.00 16.02 0.75
CA TRP A 29 3.82 17.05 -0.26
C TRP A 29 2.76 18.08 0.16
N VAL A 30 1.64 17.65 0.75
CA VAL A 30 0.63 18.56 1.31
C VAL A 30 1.26 19.43 2.40
N GLN A 31 1.99 18.86 3.35
CA GLN A 31 2.67 19.63 4.40
C GLN A 31 3.61 20.70 3.82
N ASP A 32 4.40 20.35 2.80
CA ASP A 32 5.40 21.24 2.23
C ASP A 32 4.80 22.34 1.34
N ASN A 33 3.59 22.14 0.80
CA ASN A 33 3.07 22.99 -0.28
C ASN A 33 1.72 23.65 0.01
N ILE A 34 0.90 23.15 0.93
CA ILE A 34 -0.50 23.56 1.04
C ILE A 34 -0.67 25.04 1.44
N GLU A 35 0.31 25.63 2.12
CA GLU A 35 0.33 27.07 2.44
C GLU A 35 0.28 27.94 1.18
N GLN A 36 0.94 27.53 0.09
CA GLN A 36 0.95 28.26 -1.18
C GLN A 36 -0.43 28.28 -1.85
N PHE A 37 -1.30 27.35 -1.47
CA PHE A 37 -2.69 27.26 -1.93
C PHE A 37 -3.67 27.88 -0.92
N GLY A 38 -3.17 28.54 0.13
CA GLY A 38 -3.99 29.16 1.18
C GLY A 38 -4.55 28.18 2.22
N GLY A 39 -4.06 26.95 2.27
CA GLY A 39 -4.39 26.01 3.33
C GLY A 39 -3.46 26.13 4.53
N ASP A 40 -3.86 25.51 5.64
CA ASP A 40 -3.09 25.49 6.89
C ASP A 40 -2.50 24.08 7.12
N PRO A 41 -1.17 23.90 7.09
CA PRO A 41 -0.53 22.61 7.29
C PRO A 41 -0.84 22.02 8.68
N ASN A 42 -1.16 22.86 9.67
CA ASN A 42 -1.54 22.45 11.02
C ASN A 42 -3.02 22.02 11.14
N GLN A 43 -3.77 22.02 10.04
CA GLN A 43 -5.18 21.66 10.02
C GLN A 43 -5.56 20.64 8.95
N VAL A 44 -4.58 19.90 8.43
CA VAL A 44 -4.79 18.81 7.47
C VAL A 44 -5.69 17.70 8.06
N THR A 45 -6.72 17.30 7.31
CA THR A 45 -7.61 16.19 7.64
C THR A 45 -7.46 15.11 6.58
N VAL A 46 -7.21 13.86 6.99
CA VAL A 46 -7.22 12.70 6.10
C VAL A 46 -8.57 12.00 6.19
N MET A 47 -9.16 11.65 5.05
CA MET A 47 -10.47 11.00 4.97
C MET A 47 -10.41 9.86 3.95
N GLY A 48 -11.09 8.75 4.23
CA GLY A 48 -11.15 7.60 3.34
C GLY A 48 -12.32 6.68 3.61
N GLU A 49 -12.74 5.96 2.57
CA GLU A 49 -13.85 4.99 2.58
C GLU A 49 -13.34 3.61 2.14
N SER A 50 -13.87 2.53 2.71
CA SER A 50 -13.51 1.14 2.39
C SER A 50 -12.00 0.89 2.55
N ALA A 51 -11.28 0.50 1.48
CA ALA A 51 -9.82 0.38 1.49
C ALA A 51 -9.10 1.71 1.84
N GLY A 52 -9.72 2.85 1.51
CA GLY A 52 -9.29 4.17 1.95
C GLY A 52 -9.52 4.40 3.44
N GLY A 53 -10.61 3.87 4.01
CA GLY A 53 -10.86 3.90 5.46
C GLY A 53 -9.82 3.07 6.22
N ALA A 54 -9.51 1.88 5.71
CA ALA A 54 -8.42 1.05 6.22
C ALA A 54 -7.07 1.78 6.14
N SER A 55 -6.81 2.47 5.02
CA SER A 55 -5.63 3.31 4.85
C SER A 55 -5.54 4.42 5.89
N VAL A 56 -6.65 5.12 6.19
CA VAL A 56 -6.70 6.14 7.25
C VAL A 56 -6.29 5.56 8.59
N HIS A 57 -6.83 4.39 8.98
CA HIS A 57 -6.43 3.73 10.23
C HIS A 57 -4.95 3.36 10.25
N LEU A 58 -4.42 2.81 9.15
CA LEU A 58 -3.00 2.46 9.04
C LEU A 58 -2.09 3.69 9.13
N LEU A 59 -2.49 4.81 8.52
CA LEU A 59 -1.77 6.08 8.62
C LEU A 59 -1.79 6.62 10.06
N MET A 60 -2.92 6.53 10.78
CA MET A 60 -3.00 6.92 12.19
C MET A 60 -2.05 6.15 13.11
N MET A 61 -1.76 4.88 12.79
CA MET A 61 -0.83 4.04 13.55
C MET A 61 0.62 4.14 13.09
N SER A 62 0.88 4.68 11.91
CA SER A 62 2.21 4.68 11.28
C SER A 62 3.11 5.79 11.84
N PRO A 63 4.31 5.47 12.36
CA PRO A 63 5.29 6.49 12.72
C PRO A 63 5.71 7.36 11.53
N MET A 64 5.62 6.85 10.30
CA MET A 64 5.97 7.59 9.09
C MET A 64 4.99 8.72 8.75
N ALA A 65 3.76 8.66 9.28
CA ALA A 65 2.73 9.66 9.05
C ALA A 65 2.57 10.64 10.21
N LYS A 66 3.38 10.50 11.27
CA LYS A 66 3.31 11.34 12.47
C LYS A 66 3.50 12.81 12.11
N GLY A 67 2.53 13.64 12.50
CA GLY A 67 2.55 15.09 12.27
C GLY A 67 2.16 15.51 10.86
N LEU A 68 1.80 14.58 9.96
CA LEU A 68 1.42 14.94 8.59
C LEU A 68 -0.08 15.29 8.44
N PHE A 69 -0.90 14.92 9.42
CA PHE A 69 -2.33 15.27 9.50
C PHE A 69 -2.77 15.37 10.96
N HIS A 70 -3.90 16.03 11.18
CA HIS A 70 -4.38 16.46 12.50
C HIS A 70 -5.75 15.89 12.85
N ARG A 71 -6.52 15.51 11.82
CA ARG A 71 -7.86 14.92 11.96
C ARG A 71 -7.99 13.76 10.97
N ALA A 72 -8.81 12.78 11.32
CA ALA A 72 -8.99 11.58 10.51
C ALA A 72 -10.47 11.19 10.44
N ILE A 73 -10.94 10.78 9.27
CA ILE A 73 -12.28 10.20 9.08
C ILE A 73 -12.14 8.88 8.33
N SER A 74 -12.52 7.78 8.98
CA SER A 74 -12.57 6.44 8.40
C SER A 74 -14.03 6.05 8.21
N SER A 75 -14.43 5.69 7.00
CA SER A 75 -15.79 5.29 6.65
C SER A 75 -15.81 3.90 6.02
N SER A 76 -16.87 3.13 6.27
CA SER A 76 -17.02 1.74 5.76
C SER A 76 -15.82 0.84 6.06
N CYS A 77 -15.14 1.06 7.19
CA CYS A 77 -14.07 0.21 7.70
C CYS A 77 -14.21 0.11 9.21
N GLU A 78 -14.40 -1.10 9.73
CA GLU A 78 -14.56 -1.43 11.14
C GLU A 78 -13.21 -1.42 11.89
N GLY A 79 -12.12 -1.21 11.16
CA GLY A 79 -10.81 -0.90 11.68
C GLY A 79 -9.86 -2.09 11.74
N ILE A 80 -9.34 -2.40 12.93
CA ILE A 80 -8.27 -3.39 13.10
C ILE A 80 -8.71 -4.78 12.59
N SER A 81 -9.97 -5.17 12.83
CA SER A 81 -10.55 -6.43 12.34
C SER A 81 -10.45 -6.56 10.81
N ASP A 82 -10.80 -5.51 10.07
CA ASP A 82 -10.74 -5.48 8.61
C ASP A 82 -9.31 -5.50 8.10
N ILE A 83 -8.42 -4.75 8.76
CA ILE A 83 -6.99 -4.69 8.43
C ILE A 83 -6.34 -6.08 8.53
N TRP A 84 -6.66 -6.85 9.58
CA TRP A 84 -6.15 -8.22 9.73
C TRP A 84 -6.70 -9.18 8.68
N GLN A 85 -7.91 -8.95 8.17
CA GLN A 85 -8.47 -9.75 7.08
C GLN A 85 -7.73 -9.50 5.76
N PHE A 86 -7.34 -8.26 5.46
CA PHE A 86 -6.53 -7.94 4.28
C PHE A 86 -5.11 -8.53 4.32
N ASN A 87 -4.61 -8.89 5.50
CA ASN A 87 -3.26 -9.44 5.69
C ASN A 87 -3.22 -10.99 5.71
N ARG A 88 -4.36 -11.67 5.53
CA ARG A 88 -4.37 -13.13 5.54
C ARG A 88 -3.79 -13.67 4.23
N SER A 89 -2.54 -14.14 4.36
CA SER A 89 -1.78 -15.00 3.44
C SER A 89 -0.88 -14.30 2.41
N ASN A 90 -0.03 -13.36 2.86
CA ASN A 90 1.05 -12.79 2.02
C ASN A 90 1.93 -13.88 1.36
N SER A 91 2.17 -14.99 2.05
CA SER A 91 2.92 -16.13 1.51
C SER A 91 2.18 -16.84 0.37
N GLU A 92 0.87 -17.04 0.48
CA GLU A 92 0.10 -17.68 -0.59
C GLU A 92 -0.06 -16.76 -1.78
N HIS A 93 -0.26 -15.46 -1.56
CA HIS A 93 -0.27 -14.47 -2.63
C HIS A 93 1.06 -14.44 -3.38
N LEU A 94 2.19 -14.42 -2.65
CA LEU A 94 3.53 -14.51 -3.24
C LEU A 94 3.71 -15.78 -4.08
N GLU A 95 3.33 -16.94 -3.55
CA GLU A 95 3.44 -18.22 -4.27
C GLU A 95 2.52 -18.28 -5.50
N ASN A 96 1.34 -17.67 -5.44
CA ASN A 96 0.42 -17.59 -6.58
C ASN A 96 0.98 -16.69 -7.68
N VAL A 97 1.54 -15.54 -7.32
CA VAL A 97 2.24 -14.64 -8.25
C VAL A 97 3.46 -15.35 -8.86
N ALA A 98 4.28 -15.99 -8.03
CA ALA A 98 5.45 -16.74 -8.48
C ALA A 98 5.08 -17.83 -9.49
N ARG A 99 4.03 -18.60 -9.20
CA ARG A 99 3.54 -19.66 -10.09
C ARG A 99 2.99 -19.13 -11.41
N HIS A 100 2.23 -18.02 -11.37
CA HIS A 100 1.63 -17.45 -12.57
C HIS A 100 2.69 -16.94 -13.55
N PHE A 101 3.72 -16.27 -13.03
CA PHE A 101 4.77 -15.65 -13.82
C PHE A 101 6.05 -16.50 -13.96
N ASN A 102 6.01 -17.73 -13.47
CA ASN A 102 7.16 -18.65 -13.46
C ASN A 102 8.43 -18.05 -12.81
N CYS A 103 8.26 -17.31 -11.71
CA CYS A 103 9.35 -16.71 -10.94
C CYS A 103 9.75 -17.59 -9.74
N PRO A 104 11.04 -17.59 -9.34
CA PRO A 104 11.54 -18.49 -8.28
C PRO A 104 11.21 -17.99 -6.87
N SER A 105 10.10 -18.44 -6.26
CA SER A 105 9.63 -17.98 -4.94
C SER A 105 10.59 -18.25 -3.77
N ARG A 106 11.44 -19.29 -3.86
CA ARG A 106 12.37 -19.68 -2.78
C ARG A 106 13.56 -18.74 -2.60
N ASN A 107 13.91 -17.96 -3.63
CA ASN A 107 14.98 -16.98 -3.56
C ASN A 107 14.37 -15.62 -3.86
N THR A 108 14.13 -14.83 -2.82
CA THR A 108 13.37 -13.58 -2.89
C THR A 108 14.07 -12.52 -3.75
N GLU A 109 15.41 -12.52 -3.80
CA GLU A 109 16.18 -11.66 -4.70
C GLU A 109 15.97 -12.02 -6.18
N LEU A 110 16.05 -13.31 -6.52
CA LEU A 110 15.78 -13.78 -7.88
C LEU A 110 14.30 -13.59 -8.26
N PHE A 111 13.39 -13.80 -7.30
CA PHE A 111 11.97 -13.51 -7.48
C PHE A 111 11.76 -12.03 -7.82
N ALA A 112 12.38 -11.13 -7.06
CA ALA A 112 12.23 -9.69 -7.28
C ALA A 112 12.84 -9.24 -8.61
N ALA A 113 14.00 -9.79 -8.99
CA ALA A 113 14.58 -9.55 -10.30
C ALA A 113 13.67 -10.05 -11.43
N CYS A 114 13.09 -11.25 -11.28
CA CYS A 114 12.16 -11.84 -12.24
C CYS A 114 10.91 -10.97 -12.40
N ILE A 115 10.19 -10.67 -11.31
CA ILE A 115 8.95 -9.89 -11.35
C ILE A 115 9.16 -8.48 -11.91
N ARG A 116 10.28 -7.82 -11.62
CA ARG A 116 10.59 -6.49 -12.18
C ARG A 116 10.89 -6.52 -13.68
N GLY A 117 11.20 -7.69 -14.25
CA GLY A 117 11.42 -7.86 -15.67
C GLY A 117 10.15 -8.14 -16.48
N ILE A 118 9.00 -8.29 -15.80
CA ILE A 118 7.70 -8.56 -16.45
C ILE A 118 7.09 -7.24 -16.89
N ASP A 119 6.42 -7.29 -18.05
CA ASP A 119 5.72 -6.14 -18.56
C ASP A 119 4.65 -5.65 -17.57
N ALA A 120 4.54 -4.32 -17.43
CA ALA A 120 3.63 -3.74 -16.45
C ALA A 120 2.16 -4.04 -16.77
N GLU A 121 1.79 -4.13 -18.05
CA GLU A 121 0.42 -4.46 -18.48
C GLU A 121 0.08 -5.90 -18.12
N GLU A 122 1.03 -6.83 -18.24
CA GLU A 122 0.84 -8.23 -17.80
C GLU A 122 0.63 -8.33 -16.28
N LEU A 123 1.41 -7.57 -15.51
CA LEU A 123 1.26 -7.48 -14.05
C LEU A 123 -0.09 -6.86 -13.65
N VAL A 124 -0.60 -5.89 -14.41
CA VAL A 124 -1.94 -5.32 -14.20
C VAL A 124 -3.03 -6.32 -14.59
N ALA A 125 -2.88 -7.04 -15.69
CA ALA A 125 -3.87 -7.99 -16.18
C ALA A 125 -4.10 -9.14 -15.18
N TYR A 126 -3.06 -9.59 -14.47
CA TYR A 126 -3.17 -10.57 -13.38
C TYR A 126 -4.18 -10.13 -12.29
N LEU A 127 -4.31 -8.82 -12.05
CA LEU A 127 -5.23 -8.27 -11.05
C LEU A 127 -6.68 -8.21 -11.55
N GLY A 128 -6.88 -8.11 -12.87
CA GLY A 128 -8.22 -8.02 -13.49
C GLY A 128 -9.01 -9.33 -13.49
N GLY A 129 -8.37 -10.46 -13.15
CA GLY A 129 -9.02 -11.77 -13.05
C GLY A 129 -9.43 -12.19 -11.64
N GLN A 130 -9.26 -11.32 -10.63
CA GLN A 130 -9.55 -11.63 -9.22
C GLN A 130 -10.63 -10.73 -8.59
N VAL A 131 -11.45 -10.05 -9.41
CA VAL A 131 -12.62 -9.27 -8.95
C VAL A 131 -13.92 -10.01 -9.27
#